data_AF-A0A967SCZ2-F1
#
_entry.id   AF-A0A967SCZ2-F1
#
_cell.length_a   1.000
_cell.length_b   1.000
_cell.length_c   1.000
_cell.angle_alpha   90.00
_cell.angle_beta   90.00
_cell.angle_gamma   90.00
#
_symmetry.space_group_name_H-M   'P 1'
#
loop_
_entity.id
_entity.type
_entity.pdbx_description
1 polymer ?
#
loop_
_entity_poly.entity_id
_entity_poly.type
_entity_poly.pdbx_seq_one_letter_code
_entity_poly.pdbx_strand_id
1 'polypeptide(L)'
;MGRFHLRDDTFTGYYVNLIAPPEIRGGTWHMIDLFLDLWVEPQGRAYHVLDRDEFDEAVDRGWLDTATARRARQELAALTR
;
A
#
# COMPACT_ATOMS: atom_id res chain seq x y z
N MET A 1 5.13 5.42 2.48
CA MET A 1 5.48 5.91 1.13
C MET A 1 6.98 5.92 0.97
N GLY A 2 7.52 5.17 0.01
CA GLY A 2 8.93 5.14 -0.37
C GLY A 2 9.18 5.89 -1.67
N ARG A 3 10.40 6.40 -1.86
CA ARG A 3 10.86 7.00 -3.12
C ARG A 3 11.77 6.03 -3.85
N PHE A 4 11.50 5.80 -5.12
CA PHE A 4 12.27 4.88 -5.94
C PHE A 4 13.03 5.66 -7.01
N HIS A 5 14.27 5.22 -7.27
CA HIS A 5 15.17 5.82 -8.24
C HIS A 5 15.84 4.71 -9.04
N LEU A 6 16.21 4.99 -10.28
CA LEU A 6 17.10 4.13 -11.06
C LEU A 6 18.51 4.15 -10.47
N ARG A 7 19.38 3.28 -10.98
CA ARG A 7 20.79 3.19 -10.56
C ARG A 7 21.56 4.51 -10.73
N ASP A 8 21.15 5.34 -11.69
CA ASP A 8 21.75 6.65 -11.97
C ASP A 8 21.08 7.80 -11.20
N ASP A 9 20.36 7.48 -10.11
CA ASP A 9 19.61 8.41 -9.26
C ASP A 9 18.41 9.10 -9.94
N THR A 10 18.04 8.71 -11.17
CA THR A 10 16.82 9.23 -11.81
C THR A 10 15.59 8.83 -10.99
N PHE A 11 14.84 9.82 -10.50
CA PHE A 11 13.62 9.60 -9.72
C PHE A 11 12.50 9.00 -10.59
N THR A 12 11.96 7.85 -10.19
CA THR A 12 10.95 7.09 -10.96
C THR A 12 9.55 7.20 -10.40
N GLY A 13 9.39 7.52 -9.11
CA GLY A 13 8.08 7.69 -8.49
C GLY A 13 8.06 7.31 -7.02
N TYR A 14 6.85 7.30 -6.49
CA TYR A 14 6.57 6.91 -5.12
C TYR A 14 5.84 5.56 -5.09
N TYR A 15 6.25 4.72 -4.15
CA TYR A 15 5.53 3.51 -3.79
C TYR A 15 4.80 3.72 -2.47
N VAL A 16 3.50 3.48 -2.44
CA VAL A 16 2.66 3.64 -1.26
C VAL A 16 2.04 2.31 -0.91
N ASN A 17 2.55 1.71 0.16
CA ASN A 17 2.01 0.48 0.73
C ASN A 17 0.88 0.78 1.71
N LEU A 18 -0.25 0.10 1.54
CA LEU A 18 -1.33 0.15 2.51
C LEU A 18 -1.00 -0.87 3.60
N ILE A 19 -0.85 -0.38 4.83
CA ILE A 19 -0.56 -1.18 6.01
C ILE A 19 -1.69 -1.07 7.03
N ALA A 20 -1.83 -2.07 7.88
CA ALA A 20 -2.56 -1.88 9.13
C ALA A 20 -1.87 -0.79 9.96
N PRO A 21 -2.61 -0.06 10.83
CA PRO A 21 -1.99 0.90 11.74
C PRO A 21 -0.82 0.26 12.50
N PRO A 22 0.40 0.82 12.40
CA PRO A 22 1.57 0.20 12.99
C PRO A 22 1.50 0.26 14.52
N GLU A 23 1.96 -0.81 15.15
CA GLU A 23 2.14 -0.81 16.60
C GLU A 23 3.60 -0.57 16.96
N ILE A 24 3.87 0.43 17.81
CA ILE A 24 5.22 0.75 18.26
C ILE A 24 5.35 0.31 19.72
N ARG A 25 6.24 -0.66 19.98
CA ARG A 25 6.46 -1.23 21.31
C ARG A 25 7.96 -1.30 21.59
N GLY A 26 8.42 -0.62 22.64
CA GLY A 26 9.83 -0.66 23.05
C GLY A 26 10.83 -0.19 21.97
N GLY A 27 10.42 0.70 21.06
CA GLY A 27 11.23 1.13 19.91
C GLY A 27 11.17 0.20 18.70
N THR A 28 10.49 -0.95 18.80
CA THR A 28 10.21 -1.85 17.67
C THR A 28 8.90 -1.47 16.99
N TRP A 29 8.91 -1.44 15.66
CA TRP A 29 7.74 -1.20 14.82
C TRP A 29 7.21 -2.54 14.33
N HIS A 30 5.95 -2.83 14.60
CA HIS A 30 5.23 -3.96 14.06
C HIS A 30 4.28 -3.44 12.98
N MET A 31 4.49 -3.90 11.76
CA MET A 31 3.72 -3.50 10.58
C MET A 31 3.12 -4.75 9.96
N ILE A 32 1.87 -4.64 9.51
CA ILE A 32 1.17 -5.68 8.78
C ILE A 32 0.88 -5.13 7.39
N ASP A 33 1.42 -5.80 6.40
CA ASP A 33 1.18 -5.53 4.98
C ASP A 33 -0.24 -5.98 4.61
N LEU A 34 -0.96 -5.15 3.83
CA LEU A 34 -2.32 -5.44 3.39
C LEU A 34 -2.39 -5.81 1.91
N PHE A 35 -1.30 -6.24 1.29
CA PHE A 35 -1.20 -6.73 -0.09
C PHE A 35 -1.63 -5.73 -1.18
N LEU A 36 -1.87 -4.48 -0.81
CA LEU A 36 -2.44 -3.48 -1.71
C LEU A 36 -1.54 -2.26 -1.73
N ASP A 37 -1.12 -1.88 -2.93
CA ASP A 37 -0.12 -0.85 -3.13
C ASP A 37 -0.53 0.14 -4.22
N LEU A 38 0.05 1.34 -4.14
CA LEU A 38 -0.04 2.35 -5.20
C LEU A 38 1.35 2.70 -5.69
N TRP A 39 1.53 2.70 -7.01
CA TRP A 39 2.59 3.44 -7.65
C TRP A 39 2.08 4.83 -8.02
N VAL A 40 2.80 5.87 -7.63
CA VAL A 40 2.51 7.25 -8.00
C VAL A 40 3.66 7.79 -8.83
N GLU A 41 3.35 8.33 -10.01
CA GLU A 41 4.36 8.89 -10.91
C GLU A 41 5.14 10.06 -10.27
N PRO A 42 6.36 10.40 -10.73
CA PRO A 42 7.25 11.40 -10.12
C PRO A 42 6.62 12.76 -9.82
N GLN A 43 5.60 13.14 -10.60
CA GLN A 43 4.94 14.44 -10.51
C GLN A 43 3.54 14.34 -9.90
N GLY A 44 3.13 13.17 -9.40
CA GLY A 44 1.81 12.94 -8.80
C GLY A 44 0.65 13.05 -9.77
N ARG A 45 0.91 13.01 -11.09
CA ARG A 45 -0.10 13.25 -12.13
C ARG A 45 -0.95 12.02 -12.45
N ALA A 46 -0.41 10.83 -12.19
CA ALA A 46 -1.10 9.57 -12.34
C ALA A 46 -0.68 8.60 -11.23
N TYR A 47 -1.54 7.63 -11.00
CA TYR A 47 -1.30 6.52 -10.09
C TYR A 47 -1.69 5.20 -10.74
N HIS A 48 -1.11 4.12 -10.24
CA HIS A 48 -1.47 2.75 -10.60
C HIS A 48 -1.73 1.98 -9.31
N VAL A 49 -2.89 1.32 -9.23
CA VAL A 49 -3.16 0.33 -8.18
C VAL A 49 -2.41 -0.94 -8.56
N LEU A 50 -1.62 -1.46 -7.62
CA LEU A 50 -0.86 -2.69 -7.76
C LEU A 50 -1.50 -3.78 -6.90
N ASP A 51 -1.25 -5.04 -7.27
CA ASP A 51 -1.48 -6.24 -6.46
C ASP A 51 -2.92 -6.42 -5.93
N ARG A 52 -3.90 -5.91 -6.68
CA ARG A 52 -5.32 -6.04 -6.33
C ARG A 52 -5.78 -7.50 -6.29
N ASP A 53 -5.22 -8.34 -7.16
CA ASP A 53 -5.47 -9.77 -7.20
C ASP A 53 -4.93 -10.49 -5.96
N GLU A 54 -3.72 -10.14 -5.50
CA GLU A 54 -3.16 -10.67 -4.26
C GLU A 54 -3.99 -10.26 -3.03
N PHE A 55 -4.43 -9.00 -2.99
CA PHE A 55 -5.33 -8.52 -1.95
C PHE A 55 -6.67 -9.27 -1.95
N ASP A 56 -7.31 -9.44 -3.10
CA ASP A 56 -8.58 -10.15 -3.20
C ASP A 56 -8.40 -11.64 -2.82
N GLU A 57 -7.29 -12.28 -3.21
CA GLU A 57 -6.94 -13.63 -2.76
C GLU A 57 -6.75 -13.70 -1.23
N ALA A 58 -6.07 -12.73 -0.62
CA ALA A 58 -5.89 -12.67 0.83
C ALA A 58 -7.23 -12.53 1.58
N VAL A 59 -8.20 -11.81 1.00
CA VAL A 59 -9.57 -11.73 1.53
C VAL A 59 -10.29 -13.07 1.38
N ASP A 60 -10.25 -13.69 0.20
CA ASP A 60 -10.93 -14.95 -0.09
C ASP A 60 -10.40 -16.11 0.76
N ARG A 61 -9.08 -16.13 1.03
CA ARG A 61 -8.43 -17.09 1.91
C ARG A 61 -8.61 -16.79 3.40
N GLY A 62 -9.20 -15.64 3.75
CA GLY A 62 -9.42 -15.22 5.14
C GLY A 62 -8.16 -14.80 5.88
N TRP A 63 -7.09 -14.43 5.17
CA TRP A 63 -5.87 -13.86 5.76
C TRP A 63 -6.08 -12.42 6.23
N LEU A 64 -7.03 -11.71 5.59
CA LEU A 64 -7.54 -10.42 6.04
C LEU A 64 -8.99 -10.57 6.47
N ASP A 65 -9.31 -10.07 7.66
CA ASP A 65 -10.70 -10.02 8.09
C ASP A 65 -11.51 -9.00 7.27
N THR A 66 -12.82 -9.19 7.21
CA THR A 66 -13.74 -8.37 6.40
C THR A 66 -13.70 -6.88 6.76
N ALA A 67 -13.48 -6.53 8.04
CA ALA A 67 -13.46 -5.14 8.48
C ALA A 67 -12.17 -4.45 8.02
N THR A 68 -11.03 -5.13 8.15
CA THR A 68 -9.72 -4.69 7.66
C THR A 68 -9.73 -4.52 6.15
N ALA A 69 -10.24 -5.51 5.41
CA ALA A 69 -10.35 -5.45 3.96
C ALA A 69 -11.26 -4.30 3.49
N ARG A 70 -12.41 -4.10 4.15
CA ARG A 70 -13.31 -2.98 3.87
C ARG A 70 -12.61 -1.64 4.10
N ARG A 71 -11.86 -1.50 5.19
CA ARG A 71 -11.14 -0.27 5.51
C ARG A 71 -10.04 0.01 4.48
N ALA A 72 -9.26 -1.00 4.09
CA ALA A 72 -8.24 -0.87 3.04
C ALA A 72 -8.83 -0.35 1.72
N ARG A 73 -9.96 -0.90 1.27
CA ARG A 73 -10.68 -0.42 0.07
C ARG A 73 -11.14 1.04 0.19
N GLN A 74 -11.57 1.47 1.38
CA GLN A 74 -11.98 2.86 1.62
C GLN A 74 -10.80 3.83 1.58
N GLU A 75 -9.67 3.48 2.19
CA GLU A 75 -8.46 4.30 2.16
C GLU A 75 -7.90 4.38 0.73
N LEU A 76 -7.88 3.27 -0.01
CA LEU A 76 -7.51 3.28 -1.42
C LEU A 76 -8.37 4.27 -2.20
N ALA A 77 -9.70 4.18 -2.06
CA ALA A 77 -10.63 5.09 -2.74
C ALA A 77 -10.44 6.56 -2.36
N ALA A 78 -10.00 6.86 -1.13
CA ALA A 78 -9.70 8.22 -0.69
C ALA A 78 -8.40 8.76 -1.31
N LEU A 79 -7.39 7.89 -1.49
CA LEU A 79 -6.10 8.24 -2.10
C LEU A 79 -6.17 8.40 -3.63
N THR A 80 -7.16 7.77 -4.26
CA THR A 80 -7.30 7.72 -5.73
C THR A 80 -8.39 8.63 -6.29
N ARG A 81 -8.92 9.55 -5.47
CA ARG A 81 -9.88 10.60 -5.89
C ARG A 81 -9.15 11.80 -6.46
#